data_AF-A0A941XVQ2-F1
#
_entry.id   AF-A0A941XVQ2-F1
#
_cell.length_a   1.000
_cell.length_b   1.000
_cell.length_c   1.000
_cell.angle_alpha   90.00
_cell.angle_beta   90.00
_cell.angle_gamma   90.00
#
_symmetry.space_group_name_H-M   'P 1'
#
loop_
_entity.id
_entity.type
_entity.pdbx_description
1 polymer ?
#
loop_
_entity_poly.entity_id
_entity_poly.type
_entity_poly.pdbx_seq_one_letter_code
_entity_poly.pdbx_strand_id
1 'polypeptide(L)'
;MKYLHTDETMEYRPSIRRPRRRAISRFSPPIRLLPLGLAALALSLFVLLLRGCAITREETGVPGALPEDISAVIAVYDDENDRVLSMRLEEYLCGVVAAEMPASFEEEALKAQAVAARTFTLRRLPACGGTPCGRCGADVCTDSACCQSYRSAEQLASKWGADAAYYSARVEEAVYSTAGEVATYEGALIEALYHSTAGGMTESSENVFASAQPYLVSVESPGEEGSAHYRDSITFPRKSFITKLNAAFPRAELSAKKLEVQVEITARFASGRVKTVRLGKVEVTGRQFRKALDLPSANFTIEFVGEDVRVSTKGYGHGVGMSQYGANAMAKEGSDYRAILQHYYTGISIENWGERLK
;
A
#
# COMPACT_ATOMS: atom_id res chain seq x y z
N MET A 1 -29.58 -39.73 43.93
CA MET A 1 -28.21 -39.52 44.47
C MET A 1 -27.31 -39.24 43.27
N LYS A 2 -26.98 -37.99 42.92
CA LYS A 2 -25.78 -37.20 43.33
C LYS A 2 -24.48 -37.99 43.06
N TYR A 3 -23.46 -37.61 42.26
CA TYR A 3 -22.78 -36.35 41.83
C TYR A 3 -22.13 -36.58 40.42
N LEU A 4 -22.06 -35.66 39.43
CA LEU A 4 -21.19 -34.47 39.18
C LEU A 4 -19.65 -34.69 39.13
N HIS A 5 -19.04 -34.58 37.92
CA HIS A 5 -17.79 -33.84 37.56
C HIS A 5 -17.41 -34.11 36.07
N THR A 6 -17.57 -33.13 35.17
CA THR A 6 -16.60 -32.13 34.62
C THR A 6 -15.49 -32.73 33.76
N ASP A 7 -15.61 -32.52 32.45
CA ASP A 7 -14.62 -32.80 31.40
C ASP A 7 -14.03 -31.45 30.94
N GLU A 8 -12.77 -31.18 31.26
CA GLU A 8 -12.00 -30.05 30.73
C GLU A 8 -10.94 -30.60 29.75
N THR A 9 -11.10 -30.23 28.49
CA THR A 9 -10.18 -30.55 27.40
C THR A 9 -8.90 -29.72 27.51
N MET A 10 -7.78 -30.41 27.72
CA MET A 10 -6.44 -29.85 27.83
C MET A 10 -5.85 -29.50 26.45
N GLU A 11 -5.67 -28.20 26.19
CA GLU A 11 -4.97 -27.66 25.03
C GLU A 11 -3.47 -28.02 25.02
N TYR A 12 -2.99 -28.47 23.86
CA TYR A 12 -1.60 -28.76 23.56
C TYR A 12 -0.86 -27.48 23.15
N ARG A 13 0.10 -27.02 23.97
CA ARG A 13 1.08 -25.96 23.61
C ARG A 13 2.47 -26.57 23.36
N PRO A 14 3.11 -26.35 22.19
CA PRO A 14 4.48 -26.79 21.97
C PRO A 14 5.51 -25.86 22.64
N SER A 15 6.50 -26.46 23.29
CA SER A 15 7.58 -25.80 24.02
C SER A 15 8.72 -25.35 23.09
N ILE A 16 9.05 -24.05 23.09
CA ILE A 16 10.23 -23.49 22.43
C ILE A 16 11.39 -23.51 23.43
N ARG A 17 12.38 -24.39 23.19
CA ARG A 17 13.65 -24.42 23.93
C ARG A 17 14.52 -23.23 23.52
N ARG A 18 14.84 -22.34 24.47
CA ARG A 18 15.87 -21.30 24.31
C ARG A 18 17.28 -21.88 24.53
N PRO A 19 18.33 -21.46 23.78
CA PRO A 19 19.69 -21.91 24.01
C PRO A 19 20.32 -21.21 25.24
N ARG A 20 21.05 -22.00 26.04
CA ARG A 20 21.80 -21.58 27.24
C ARG A 20 22.97 -20.68 26.85
N ARG A 21 23.02 -19.46 27.39
CA ARG A 21 24.23 -18.61 27.40
C ARG A 21 25.27 -19.20 28.37
N ARG A 22 26.48 -19.49 27.89
CA ARG A 22 27.64 -19.81 28.74
C ARG A 22 28.24 -18.52 29.29
N ALA A 23 28.47 -18.50 30.60
CA ALA A 23 29.15 -17.43 31.31
C ALA A 23 30.65 -17.46 30.98
N ILE A 24 31.22 -16.30 30.67
CA ILE A 24 32.68 -16.08 30.59
C ILE A 24 33.07 -15.26 31.82
N SER A 25 34.01 -15.81 32.59
CA SER A 25 34.55 -15.29 33.83
C SER A 25 35.43 -14.05 33.61
N ARG A 26 35.32 -13.10 34.55
CA ARG A 26 36.16 -11.90 34.65
C ARG A 26 37.55 -12.26 35.17
N PHE A 27 38.58 -11.75 34.52
CA PHE A 27 39.94 -11.63 35.06
C PHE A 27 40.42 -10.19 34.82
N SER A 28 40.70 -9.46 35.90
CA SER A 28 41.33 -8.14 35.87
C SER A 28 42.67 -8.23 36.63
N PRO A 29 43.80 -7.73 36.08
CA PRO A 29 45.05 -7.57 36.82
C PRO A 29 45.13 -6.19 37.51
N PRO A 30 46.08 -5.98 38.44
CA PRO A 30 45.99 -4.93 39.46
C PRO A 30 46.46 -3.55 38.97
N ILE A 31 45.84 -2.54 39.57
CA ILE A 31 46.09 -1.10 39.41
C ILE A 31 47.40 -0.73 40.12
N ARG A 32 48.33 -0.09 39.40
CA ARG A 32 49.45 0.67 39.99
C ARG A 32 49.04 2.14 40.12
N LEU A 33 49.01 2.64 41.35
CA LEU A 33 48.81 4.04 41.70
C LEU A 33 50.08 4.84 41.37
N LEU A 34 49.92 5.95 40.65
CA LEU A 34 50.89 7.05 40.60
C LEU A 34 50.18 8.36 40.96
N PRO A 35 50.80 9.26 41.76
CA PRO A 35 50.13 10.44 42.29
C PRO A 35 50.30 11.62 41.34
N LEU A 36 49.20 12.19 40.86
CA LEU A 36 49.18 13.51 40.23
C LEU A 36 47.98 14.28 40.80
N GLY A 37 48.22 14.87 41.96
CA GLY A 37 47.43 15.98 42.46
C GLY A 37 47.70 17.24 41.64
N LEU A 38 46.76 18.19 41.73
CA LEU A 38 46.89 19.61 41.38
C LEU A 38 46.73 20.04 39.90
N ALA A 39 45.83 19.42 39.13
CA ALA A 39 45.37 20.01 37.86
C ALA A 39 43.84 19.96 37.60
N ALA A 40 43.03 19.51 38.57
CA ALA A 40 41.57 19.33 38.39
C ALA A 40 40.69 20.36 39.13
N LEU A 41 41.29 21.38 39.75
CA LEU A 41 40.57 22.40 40.53
C LEU A 41 40.53 23.80 39.87
N ALA A 42 41.18 23.97 38.72
CA ALA A 42 41.13 25.22 37.94
C ALA A 42 40.17 25.15 36.73
N LEU A 43 39.68 23.97 36.35
CA LEU A 43 38.72 23.82 35.24
C LEU A 43 37.26 23.77 35.70
N SER A 44 37.01 23.55 36.99
CA SER A 44 35.66 23.51 37.58
C SER A 44 35.12 24.88 37.99
N LEU A 45 35.96 25.92 38.08
CA LEU A 45 35.54 27.29 38.37
C LEU A 45 35.26 28.14 37.12
N PHE A 46 35.68 27.70 35.93
CA PHE A 46 35.42 28.42 34.67
C PHE A 46 34.07 28.06 34.03
N VAL A 47 33.47 26.94 34.42
CA VAL A 47 32.15 26.50 33.93
C VAL A 47 30.99 27.20 34.67
N LEU A 48 31.26 27.86 35.80
CA LEU A 48 30.25 28.54 36.63
C LEU A 48 30.15 30.05 36.43
N LEU A 49 31.00 30.66 35.58
CA LEU A 49 30.96 32.10 35.24
C LEU A 49 30.45 32.41 33.83
N LEU A 50 30.01 31.41 33.06
CA LEU A 50 29.27 31.60 31.79
C LEU A 50 27.75 31.38 31.94
N ARG A 51 27.22 31.51 33.16
CA ARG A 51 25.77 31.65 33.43
C ARG A 51 25.41 33.13 33.51
N GLY A 52 25.33 33.79 32.35
CA GLY A 52 25.09 35.22 32.30
C GLY A 52 24.97 35.79 30.89
N CYS A 53 24.31 35.09 29.99
CA CYS A 53 23.70 35.69 28.80
C CYS A 53 22.44 34.91 28.47
N ALA A 54 21.36 35.66 28.26
CA ALA A 54 20.00 35.18 28.09
C ALA A 54 19.91 34.20 26.93
N ILE A 55 19.64 32.93 27.26
CA ILE A 55 19.09 31.98 26.32
C ILE A 55 17.61 32.34 26.21
N THR A 56 17.27 33.19 25.25
CA THR A 56 15.90 33.23 24.72
C THR A 56 15.64 31.84 24.16
N ARG A 57 14.80 31.10 24.88
CA ARG A 57 14.21 29.85 24.42
C ARG A 57 13.48 30.16 23.11
N GLU A 58 14.12 29.87 21.98
CA GLU A 58 13.39 29.74 20.72
C GLU A 58 12.37 28.63 20.95
N GLU A 59 11.11 29.04 20.96
CA GLU A 59 9.99 28.13 20.93
C GLU A 59 10.19 27.22 19.72
N THR A 60 10.29 25.91 19.98
CA THR A 60 10.15 24.88 18.97
C THR A 60 8.84 25.17 18.25
N GLY A 61 8.95 25.68 17.03
CA GLY A 61 7.80 26.06 16.20
C GLY A 61 6.81 24.91 16.16
N VAL A 62 5.59 25.22 16.60
CA VAL A 62 4.39 24.45 16.28
C VAL A 62 4.41 24.18 14.77
N PRO A 63 4.04 22.97 14.29
CA PRO A 63 3.83 22.74 12.86
C PRO A 63 2.99 23.91 12.32
N GLY A 64 3.48 24.57 11.27
CA GLY A 64 2.83 25.75 10.71
C GLY A 64 1.35 25.48 10.52
N ALA A 65 0.51 26.44 10.92
CA ALA A 65 -0.94 26.33 10.76
C ALA A 65 -1.24 25.92 9.31
N LEU A 66 -1.94 24.79 9.17
CA LEU A 66 -2.40 24.30 7.87
C LEU A 66 -3.16 25.44 7.18
N PRO A 67 -2.92 25.69 5.88
CA PRO A 67 -3.55 26.82 5.19
C PRO A 67 -5.08 26.75 5.35
N GLU A 68 -5.67 27.84 5.85
CA GLU A 68 -7.10 27.94 6.21
C GLU A 68 -8.06 27.81 5.01
N ASP A 69 -7.55 27.73 3.78
CA ASP A 69 -8.32 28.03 2.56
C ASP A 69 -8.11 27.01 1.41
N ILE A 70 -7.86 25.72 1.70
CA ILE A 70 -7.69 24.69 0.63
C ILE A 70 -8.54 23.43 0.86
N SER A 71 -9.08 23.19 2.06
CA SER A 71 -9.64 21.86 2.37
C SER A 71 -11.16 21.82 2.27
N ALA A 72 -11.68 21.34 1.15
CA ALA A 72 -13.04 20.80 1.09
C ALA A 72 -13.28 19.83 2.26
N VAL A 73 -14.48 19.85 2.84
CA VAL A 73 -14.89 18.89 3.87
C VAL A 73 -15.70 17.78 3.20
N ILE A 74 -15.36 16.54 3.50
CA ILE A 74 -15.99 15.35 2.92
C ILE A 74 -16.60 14.47 4.00
N ALA A 75 -17.67 13.76 3.64
CA ALA A 75 -18.26 12.72 4.46
C ALA A 75 -17.61 11.37 4.14
N VAL A 76 -16.96 10.76 5.14
CA VAL A 76 -16.26 9.47 5.04
C VAL A 76 -16.99 8.44 5.87
N TYR A 77 -17.46 7.36 5.26
CA TYR A 77 -17.99 6.22 6.00
C TYR A 77 -16.85 5.33 6.50
N ASP A 78 -16.74 5.22 7.81
CA ASP A 78 -15.78 4.40 8.55
C ASP A 78 -16.33 2.97 8.68
N ASP A 79 -15.92 2.09 7.77
CA ASP A 79 -16.37 0.70 7.69
C ASP A 79 -16.09 -0.10 8.98
N GLU A 80 -15.03 0.22 9.71
CA GLU A 80 -14.64 -0.52 10.93
C GLU A 80 -15.56 -0.20 12.11
N ASN A 81 -16.04 1.04 12.19
CA ASN A 81 -16.83 1.54 13.33
C ASN A 81 -18.29 1.86 12.98
N ASP A 82 -18.72 1.57 11.74
CA ASP A 82 -20.09 1.77 11.23
C ASP A 82 -20.64 3.19 11.49
N ARG A 83 -19.87 4.20 11.09
CA ARG A 83 -20.24 5.62 11.29
C ARG A 83 -19.76 6.51 10.15
N VAL A 84 -20.41 7.66 9.99
CA VAL A 84 -19.96 8.71 9.04
C VAL A 84 -19.15 9.75 9.81
N LEU A 85 -17.95 10.03 9.32
CA LEU A 85 -17.04 11.06 9.80
C LEU A 85 -17.03 12.24 8.85
N SER A 86 -16.96 13.45 9.39
CA SER A 86 -16.72 14.67 8.62
C SER A 86 -15.24 15.00 8.71
N MET A 87 -14.54 15.02 7.56
CA MET A 87 -13.09 15.18 7.50
C MET A 87 -12.69 16.24 6.49
N ARG A 88 -11.63 16.99 6.80
CA ARG A 88 -10.95 17.80 5.78
C ARG A 88 -10.31 16.88 4.76
N LEU A 89 -10.45 17.21 3.48
CA LEU A 89 -9.97 16.38 2.37
C LEU A 89 -8.49 16.02 2.53
N GLU A 90 -7.63 17.00 2.80
CA GLU A 90 -6.18 16.78 2.94
C GLU A 90 -5.83 15.88 4.15
N GLU A 91 -6.59 15.99 5.25
CA GLU A 91 -6.41 15.14 6.43
C GLU A 91 -6.82 13.68 6.13
N TYR A 92 -7.94 13.50 5.42
CA TYR A 92 -8.33 12.18 4.91
C TYR A 92 -7.26 11.59 3.99
N LEU A 93 -6.70 12.41 3.09
CA LEU A 93 -5.68 11.98 2.15
C LEU A 93 -4.37 11.55 2.82
N CYS A 94 -3.98 12.15 3.95
CA CYS A 94 -2.86 11.63 4.75
C CYS A 94 -3.10 10.17 5.17
N GLY A 95 -4.32 9.86 5.62
CA GLY A 95 -4.72 8.49 5.97
C GLY A 95 -4.73 7.53 4.77
N VAL A 96 -5.14 8.02 3.59
CA VAL A 96 -5.13 7.22 2.34
C VAL A 96 -3.70 6.95 1.86
N VAL A 97 -2.88 7.99 1.70
CA VAL A 97 -1.51 7.85 1.20
C VAL A 97 -0.69 6.92 2.10
N ALA A 98 -0.81 7.04 3.42
CA ALA A 98 -0.11 6.18 4.37
C ALA A 98 -0.65 4.73 4.43
N ALA A 99 -1.90 4.51 4.03
CA ALA A 99 -2.50 3.18 3.92
C ALA A 99 -2.13 2.48 2.61
N GLU A 100 -2.02 3.23 1.52
CA GLU A 100 -1.77 2.74 0.17
C GLU A 100 -0.29 2.56 -0.15
N MET A 101 0.56 3.49 0.31
CA MET A 101 1.98 3.53 -0.02
C MET A 101 2.85 3.47 1.24
N PRO A 102 3.97 2.73 1.25
CA PRO A 102 4.91 2.79 2.36
C PRO A 102 5.44 4.22 2.54
N ALA A 103 5.31 4.78 3.74
CA ALA A 103 5.82 6.14 4.06
C ALA A 103 7.36 6.27 3.94
N SER A 104 8.07 5.15 3.72
CA SER A 104 9.50 5.12 3.42
C SER A 104 9.81 5.36 1.94
N PHE A 105 8.83 5.33 1.04
CA PHE A 105 9.02 5.64 -0.38
C PHE A 105 9.53 7.06 -0.60
N GLU A 106 10.04 7.33 -1.80
CA GLU A 106 10.51 8.64 -2.19
C GLU A 106 9.38 9.68 -2.15
N GLU A 107 9.74 10.92 -1.81
CA GLU A 107 8.78 12.01 -1.64
C GLU A 107 7.94 12.26 -2.91
N GLU A 108 8.57 12.22 -4.08
CA GLU A 108 7.88 12.41 -5.37
C GLU A 108 6.88 11.29 -5.68
N ALA A 109 7.12 10.07 -5.19
CA ALA A 109 6.15 8.98 -5.30
C ALA A 109 4.95 9.18 -4.35
N LEU A 110 5.20 9.66 -3.12
CA LEU A 110 4.15 10.03 -2.17
C LEU A 110 3.29 11.18 -2.70
N LYS A 111 3.89 12.20 -3.33
CA LYS A 111 3.19 13.31 -4.00
C LYS A 111 2.32 12.81 -5.15
N ALA A 112 2.85 11.93 -6.00
CA ALA A 112 2.07 11.32 -7.09
C ALA A 112 0.85 10.55 -6.53
N GLN A 113 1.03 9.78 -5.46
CA GLN A 113 -0.06 9.08 -4.77
C GLN A 113 -1.09 10.05 -4.18
N ALA A 114 -0.66 11.18 -3.60
CA ALA A 114 -1.56 12.19 -3.05
C ALA A 114 -2.46 12.80 -4.14
N VAL A 115 -1.89 13.20 -5.28
CA VAL A 115 -2.66 13.75 -6.42
C VAL A 115 -3.62 12.71 -7.00
N ALA A 116 -3.17 11.45 -7.17
CA ALA A 116 -4.03 10.38 -7.64
C ALA A 116 -5.21 10.12 -6.67
N ALA A 117 -4.93 10.02 -5.37
CA ALA A 117 -5.94 9.79 -4.34
C ALA A 117 -6.92 10.96 -4.21
N ARG A 118 -6.45 12.21 -4.33
CA ARG A 118 -7.30 13.40 -4.36
C ARG A 118 -8.24 13.38 -5.56
N THR A 119 -7.69 13.12 -6.74
CA THR A 119 -8.45 13.02 -7.99
C THR A 119 -9.53 11.94 -7.90
N PHE A 120 -9.20 10.75 -7.37
CA PHE A 120 -10.17 9.68 -7.14
C PHE A 120 -11.28 10.12 -6.19
N THR A 121 -10.91 10.73 -5.06
CA THR A 121 -11.87 11.17 -4.03
C THR A 121 -12.84 12.19 -4.62
N LEU A 122 -12.32 13.24 -5.26
CA LEU A 122 -13.15 14.29 -5.87
C LEU A 122 -14.07 13.75 -6.97
N ARG A 123 -13.64 12.74 -7.74
CA ARG A 123 -14.50 12.09 -8.74
C ARG A 123 -15.70 11.33 -8.13
N ARG A 124 -15.73 11.10 -6.80
CA ARG A 124 -16.88 10.54 -6.08
C ARG A 124 -17.79 11.61 -5.48
N LEU A 125 -17.35 12.86 -5.41
CA LEU A 125 -18.16 13.94 -4.82
C LEU A 125 -19.24 14.43 -5.81
N PRO A 126 -20.51 14.57 -5.37
CA PRO A 126 -21.56 15.14 -6.21
C PRO A 126 -21.24 16.57 -6.67
N ALA A 127 -20.58 17.35 -5.81
CA ALA A 127 -20.15 18.72 -6.10
C ALA A 127 -19.19 18.81 -7.29
N CYS A 128 -18.45 17.74 -7.59
CA CYS A 128 -17.54 17.65 -8.73
C CYS A 128 -18.17 16.88 -9.91
N GLY A 129 -19.49 16.66 -9.90
CA GLY A 129 -20.20 15.87 -10.92
C GLY A 129 -20.01 14.35 -10.78
N GLY A 130 -19.49 13.91 -9.63
CA GLY A 130 -19.23 12.52 -9.30
C GLY A 130 -20.43 11.76 -8.75
N THR A 131 -20.25 10.45 -8.55
CA THR A 131 -21.24 9.60 -7.86
C THR A 131 -20.63 9.05 -6.57
N PRO A 132 -21.25 9.32 -5.40
CA PRO A 132 -20.80 8.79 -4.12
C PRO A 132 -20.77 7.27 -4.09
N CYS A 133 -20.01 6.70 -3.15
CA CYS A 133 -20.03 5.26 -2.90
C CYS A 133 -21.39 4.73 -2.41
N GLY A 134 -22.28 5.61 -1.95
CA GLY A 134 -23.65 5.29 -1.56
C GLY A 134 -23.79 4.70 -0.15
N ARG A 135 -22.70 4.63 0.63
CA ARG A 135 -22.70 4.11 2.01
C ARG A 135 -23.23 5.18 2.96
N CYS A 136 -24.48 5.03 3.40
CA CYS A 136 -25.13 5.91 4.39
C CYS A 136 -25.05 7.42 4.06
N GLY A 137 -25.06 7.79 2.77
CA GLY A 137 -24.96 9.19 2.35
C GLY A 137 -23.54 9.79 2.40
N ALA A 138 -22.50 8.99 2.66
CA ALA A 138 -21.11 9.42 2.59
C ALA A 138 -20.60 9.54 1.14
N ASP A 139 -19.65 10.43 0.93
CA ASP A 139 -18.98 10.64 -0.36
C ASP A 139 -18.10 9.43 -0.71
N VAL A 140 -17.29 8.99 0.25
CA VAL A 140 -16.35 7.85 0.16
C VAL A 140 -16.42 6.96 1.40
N CYS A 141 -15.81 5.78 1.33
CA CYS A 141 -15.72 4.84 2.46
C CYS A 141 -14.28 4.32 2.64
N THR A 142 -14.00 3.69 3.79
CA THR A 142 -12.66 3.19 4.14
C THR A 142 -12.40 1.75 3.65
N ASP A 143 -13.41 1.08 3.07
CA ASP A 143 -13.23 -0.18 2.35
C ASP A 143 -12.49 -0.01 1.01
N SER A 144 -11.25 -0.51 0.97
CA SER A 144 -10.40 -0.58 -0.22
C SER A 144 -11.01 -1.33 -1.42
N ALA A 145 -11.98 -2.23 -1.21
CA ALA A 145 -12.68 -2.91 -2.30
C ALA A 145 -13.73 -2.02 -2.98
N CYS A 146 -14.15 -0.94 -2.32
CA CYS A 146 -15.16 0.01 -2.83
C CYS A 146 -14.54 1.35 -3.24
N CYS A 147 -13.66 1.89 -2.40
CA CYS A 147 -13.02 3.19 -2.58
C CYS A 147 -11.49 3.04 -2.54
N GLN A 148 -10.86 3.46 -1.45
CA GLN A 148 -9.41 3.48 -1.26
C GLN A 148 -9.10 2.99 0.15
N SER A 149 -7.92 2.42 0.34
CA SER A 149 -7.45 2.05 1.67
C SER A 149 -7.31 3.31 2.53
N TYR A 150 -7.71 3.22 3.79
CA TYR A 150 -7.57 4.31 4.75
C TYR A 150 -7.12 3.76 6.09
N ARG A 151 -6.30 4.52 6.81
CA ARG A 151 -5.96 4.27 8.21
C ARG A 151 -6.01 5.58 8.98
N SER A 152 -6.59 5.54 10.18
CA SER A 152 -6.62 6.71 11.07
C SER A 152 -5.22 7.07 11.59
N ALA A 153 -5.07 8.30 12.07
CA ALA A 153 -3.82 8.75 12.68
C ALA A 153 -3.39 7.84 13.86
N GLU A 154 -4.34 7.35 14.66
CA GLU A 154 -4.06 6.42 15.77
C GLU A 154 -3.56 5.07 15.26
N GLN A 155 -4.18 4.52 14.21
CA GLN A 155 -3.75 3.25 13.60
C GLN A 155 -2.35 3.38 12.99
N LEU A 156 -2.04 4.51 12.37
CA LEU A 156 -0.73 4.81 11.81
C LEU A 156 0.33 5.00 12.91
N ALA A 157 0.01 5.75 13.96
CA ALA A 157 0.90 5.92 15.10
C ALA A 157 1.21 4.58 15.79
N SER A 158 0.20 3.71 15.94
CA SER A 158 0.40 2.36 16.47
C SER A 158 1.27 1.49 15.56
N LYS A 159 1.06 1.56 14.23
CA LYS A 159 1.85 0.83 13.22
C LYS A 159 3.32 1.25 13.22
N TRP A 160 3.60 2.55 13.30
CA TRP A 160 4.95 3.10 13.16
C TRP A 160 5.71 3.21 14.49
N GLY A 161 5.01 3.22 15.63
CA GLY A 161 5.64 3.25 16.95
C GLY A 161 6.55 4.47 17.12
N ALA A 162 7.82 4.24 17.41
CA ALA A 162 8.80 5.32 17.64
C ALA A 162 9.02 6.22 16.41
N ASP A 163 8.79 5.70 15.21
CA ASP A 163 8.98 6.45 13.96
C ASP A 163 7.72 7.20 13.51
N ALA A 164 6.64 7.17 14.30
CA ALA A 164 5.34 7.75 13.92
C ALA A 164 5.44 9.22 13.52
N ALA A 165 6.12 10.05 14.33
CA ALA A 165 6.28 11.47 14.03
C ALA A 165 7.03 11.71 12.71
N TYR A 166 8.06 10.91 12.43
CA TYR A 166 8.85 11.01 11.21
C TYR A 166 8.02 10.63 9.97
N TYR A 167 7.35 9.47 10.00
CA TYR A 167 6.56 9.02 8.85
C TYR A 167 5.29 9.86 8.64
N SER A 168 4.63 10.32 9.71
CA SER A 168 3.51 11.27 9.58
C SER A 168 3.95 12.55 8.87
N ALA A 169 5.07 13.16 9.29
CA ALA A 169 5.56 14.39 8.67
C ALA A 169 5.87 14.23 7.18
N ARG A 170 6.44 13.09 6.76
CA ARG A 170 6.70 12.82 5.34
C ARG A 170 5.43 12.72 4.50
N VAL A 171 4.41 12.05 5.03
CA VAL A 171 3.12 11.91 4.34
C VAL A 171 2.39 13.24 4.29
N GLU A 172 2.36 13.97 5.41
CA GLU A 172 1.77 15.31 5.49
C GLU A 172 2.43 16.27 4.50
N GLU A 173 3.77 16.30 4.44
CA GLU A 173 4.49 17.15 3.49
C GLU A 173 4.09 16.82 2.04
N ALA A 174 4.04 15.54 1.66
CA ALA A 174 3.66 15.14 0.30
C ALA A 174 2.20 15.51 -0.05
N VAL A 175 1.29 15.38 0.92
CA VAL A 175 -0.13 15.70 0.73
C VAL A 175 -0.33 17.22 0.64
N TYR A 176 0.18 17.98 1.60
CA TYR A 176 -0.04 19.42 1.68
C TYR A 176 0.76 20.22 0.65
N SER A 177 1.95 19.77 0.24
CA SER A 177 2.69 20.40 -0.86
C SER A 177 2.02 20.24 -2.23
N THR A 178 1.09 19.29 -2.36
CA THR A 178 0.25 19.07 -3.55
C THR A 178 -1.21 19.43 -3.32
N ALA A 179 -1.52 20.21 -2.27
CA ALA A 179 -2.89 20.54 -1.90
C ALA A 179 -3.66 21.19 -3.07
N GLY A 180 -4.88 20.70 -3.31
CA GLY A 180 -5.71 21.12 -4.43
C GLY A 180 -5.27 20.64 -5.81
N GLU A 181 -4.12 19.97 -5.97
CA GLU A 181 -3.71 19.45 -7.28
C GLU A 181 -4.41 18.15 -7.64
N VAL A 182 -4.90 18.09 -8.88
CA VAL A 182 -5.67 16.98 -9.45
C VAL A 182 -5.19 16.64 -10.86
N ALA A 183 -5.45 15.41 -11.29
CA ALA A 183 -5.20 14.96 -12.66
C ALA A 183 -6.47 15.05 -13.52
N THR A 184 -6.37 15.69 -14.69
CA THR A 184 -7.47 15.88 -15.63
C THR A 184 -7.13 15.39 -17.03
N TYR A 185 -8.15 14.99 -17.78
CA TYR A 185 -8.08 14.73 -19.21
C TYR A 185 -9.22 15.48 -19.88
N GLU A 186 -8.91 16.32 -20.88
CA GLU A 186 -9.87 17.22 -21.52
C GLU A 186 -10.67 18.08 -20.51
N GLY A 187 -10.01 18.52 -19.43
CA GLY A 187 -10.60 19.36 -18.38
C GLY A 187 -11.50 18.63 -17.37
N ALA A 188 -11.70 17.32 -17.50
CA ALA A 188 -12.45 16.50 -16.56
C ALA A 188 -11.51 15.65 -15.68
N LEU A 189 -11.88 15.43 -14.41
CA LEU A 189 -11.11 14.56 -13.50
C LEU A 189 -10.97 13.15 -14.10
N ILE A 190 -9.77 12.60 -14.10
CA ILE A 190 -9.54 11.24 -14.58
C ILE A 190 -10.04 10.18 -13.59
N GLU A 191 -10.23 8.95 -14.06
CA GLU A 191 -10.28 7.78 -13.18
C GLU A 191 -8.85 7.41 -12.76
N ALA A 192 -8.37 8.00 -11.67
CA ALA A 192 -7.00 7.85 -11.17
C ALA A 192 -6.78 6.49 -10.48
N LEU A 193 -6.88 5.38 -11.24
CA LEU A 193 -6.62 4.03 -10.73
C LEU A 193 -5.14 3.83 -10.45
N TYR A 194 -4.82 3.08 -9.40
CA TYR A 194 -3.45 2.74 -9.04
C TYR A 194 -3.39 1.36 -8.38
N HIS A 195 -2.21 0.75 -8.37
CA HIS A 195 -1.99 -0.58 -7.81
C HIS A 195 -0.56 -0.74 -7.31
N SER A 196 -0.28 -1.82 -6.58
CA SER A 196 1.02 -2.01 -5.93
C SER A 196 2.18 -2.19 -6.90
N THR A 197 2.13 -3.20 -7.78
CA THR A 197 3.27 -3.53 -8.66
C THR A 197 2.78 -4.02 -10.01
N ALA A 198 3.28 -3.46 -11.10
CA ALA A 198 2.78 -3.76 -12.44
C ALA A 198 3.29 -5.12 -12.97
N GLY A 199 4.49 -5.52 -12.55
CA GLY A 199 5.13 -6.74 -13.04
C GLY A 199 5.74 -6.56 -14.44
N GLY A 200 6.22 -5.33 -14.71
CA GLY A 200 6.92 -4.93 -15.94
C GLY A 200 6.11 -4.01 -16.85
N MET A 201 4.79 -4.19 -16.92
CA MET A 201 3.90 -3.31 -17.70
C MET A 201 2.56 -3.14 -16.98
N THR A 202 1.96 -1.96 -17.11
CA THR A 202 0.56 -1.73 -16.72
C THR A 202 -0.39 -2.38 -17.72
N GLU A 203 -1.69 -2.20 -17.56
CA GLU A 203 -2.73 -2.79 -18.39
C GLU A 203 -3.71 -1.71 -18.81
N SER A 204 -4.22 -1.82 -20.04
CA SER A 204 -5.25 -0.92 -20.54
C SER A 204 -6.59 -1.17 -19.82
N SER A 205 -7.35 -0.12 -19.54
CA SER A 205 -8.55 -0.24 -18.72
C SER A 205 -9.59 -1.18 -19.32
N GLU A 206 -9.76 -1.25 -20.64
CA GLU A 206 -10.71 -2.13 -21.33
C GLU A 206 -10.43 -3.63 -21.13
N ASN A 207 -9.20 -3.99 -20.77
CA ASN A 207 -8.83 -5.39 -20.49
C ASN A 207 -9.23 -5.81 -19.05
N VAL A 208 -9.51 -4.85 -18.18
CA VAL A 208 -9.77 -5.06 -16.74
C VAL A 208 -11.14 -4.55 -16.27
N PHE A 209 -11.65 -3.49 -16.89
CA PHE A 209 -12.88 -2.80 -16.54
C PHE A 209 -13.79 -2.68 -17.77
N ALA A 210 -15.00 -2.16 -17.56
CA ALA A 210 -16.04 -2.14 -18.59
C ALA A 210 -15.79 -1.10 -19.71
N SER A 211 -15.01 -0.05 -19.43
CA SER A 211 -14.79 1.06 -20.36
C SER A 211 -13.30 1.28 -20.63
N ALA A 212 -13.00 1.52 -21.92
CA ALA A 212 -11.71 2.07 -22.33
C ALA A 212 -11.62 3.53 -21.87
N GLN A 213 -10.48 3.91 -21.30
CA GLN A 213 -10.16 5.29 -20.95
C GLN A 213 -8.89 5.68 -21.70
N PRO A 214 -8.88 6.79 -22.48
CA PRO A 214 -7.72 7.20 -23.29
C PRO A 214 -6.43 7.39 -22.49
N TYR A 215 -6.56 7.75 -21.21
CA TYR A 215 -5.45 7.96 -20.28
C TYR A 215 -5.06 6.72 -19.46
N LEU A 216 -5.83 5.62 -19.52
CA LEU A 216 -5.48 4.35 -18.86
C LEU A 216 -5.10 3.29 -19.88
N VAL A 217 -3.96 3.51 -20.54
CA VAL A 217 -3.37 2.59 -21.50
C VAL A 217 -2.17 1.87 -20.91
N SER A 218 -1.86 0.70 -21.45
CA SER A 218 -0.67 -0.07 -21.06
C SER A 218 0.62 0.71 -21.36
N VAL A 219 1.45 0.92 -20.33
CA VAL A 219 2.80 1.50 -20.41
C VAL A 219 3.81 0.59 -19.70
N GLU A 220 5.09 0.75 -20.02
CA GLU A 220 6.17 0.06 -19.30
C GLU A 220 6.31 0.58 -17.87
N SER A 221 6.76 -0.28 -16.96
CA SER A 221 6.96 0.06 -15.54
C SER A 221 8.25 -0.61 -15.04
N PRO A 222 9.43 -0.12 -15.48
CA PRO A 222 10.72 -0.68 -15.10
C PRO A 222 11.11 -0.32 -13.65
N GLY A 223 12.09 -1.03 -13.10
CA GLY A 223 12.67 -0.72 -11.78
C GLY A 223 11.90 -1.30 -10.59
N GLU A 224 10.86 -2.09 -10.87
CA GLU A 224 10.04 -2.77 -9.87
C GLU A 224 10.61 -4.13 -9.45
N GLU A 225 11.60 -4.67 -10.16
CA GLU A 225 12.12 -6.05 -10.03
C GLU A 225 12.62 -6.37 -8.61
N GLY A 226 13.06 -5.35 -7.86
CA GLY A 226 13.52 -5.48 -6.48
C GLY A 226 12.40 -5.51 -5.43
N SER A 227 11.15 -5.27 -5.81
CA SER A 227 10.00 -5.33 -4.91
C SER A 227 9.71 -6.76 -4.46
N ALA A 228 9.40 -6.94 -3.17
CA ALA A 228 8.92 -8.22 -2.64
C ALA A 228 7.59 -8.67 -3.30
N HIS A 229 6.85 -7.74 -3.92
CA HIS A 229 5.60 -8.01 -4.62
C HIS A 229 5.77 -8.20 -6.14
N TYR A 230 7.01 -8.15 -6.66
CA TYR A 230 7.25 -8.28 -8.10
C TYR A 230 7.05 -9.72 -8.60
N ARG A 231 7.45 -10.72 -7.81
CA ARG A 231 7.27 -12.14 -8.12
C ARG A 231 6.80 -12.88 -6.88
N ASP A 232 5.81 -13.73 -7.06
CA ASP A 232 5.34 -14.64 -6.03
C ASP A 232 5.01 -15.99 -6.65
N SER A 233 4.93 -17.04 -5.83
CA SER A 233 4.59 -18.37 -6.28
C SER A 233 3.78 -19.11 -5.22
N ILE A 234 2.55 -19.47 -5.57
CA ILE A 234 1.66 -20.25 -4.70
C ILE A 234 1.60 -21.68 -5.21
N THR A 235 1.78 -22.64 -4.31
CA THR A 235 1.72 -24.07 -4.63
C THR A 235 0.45 -24.68 -4.03
N PHE A 236 -0.30 -25.38 -4.86
CA PHE A 236 -1.54 -26.04 -4.47
C PHE A 236 -1.39 -27.55 -4.67
N PRO A 237 -1.79 -28.39 -3.69
CA PRO A 237 -2.05 -29.79 -3.97
C PRO A 237 -3.08 -29.91 -5.09
N ARG A 238 -2.88 -30.83 -6.06
CA ARG A 238 -3.79 -31.02 -7.21
C ARG A 238 -5.25 -31.10 -6.80
N LYS A 239 -5.55 -31.82 -5.71
CA LYS A 239 -6.90 -31.94 -5.14
C LYS A 239 -7.49 -30.59 -4.74
N SER A 240 -6.72 -29.76 -4.02
CA SER A 240 -7.15 -28.43 -3.58
C SER A 240 -7.37 -27.49 -4.76
N PHE A 241 -6.46 -27.53 -5.75
CA PHE A 241 -6.56 -26.76 -6.99
C PHE A 241 -7.85 -27.06 -7.76
N ILE A 242 -8.15 -28.35 -7.97
CA ILE A 242 -9.38 -28.82 -8.61
C ILE A 242 -10.62 -28.36 -7.83
N THR A 243 -10.63 -28.57 -6.50
CA THR A 243 -11.78 -28.20 -5.65
C THR A 243 -12.08 -26.71 -5.74
N LYS A 244 -11.06 -25.84 -5.62
CA LYS A 244 -11.24 -24.38 -5.70
C LYS A 244 -11.79 -23.95 -7.06
N LEU A 245 -11.20 -24.46 -8.15
CA LEU A 245 -11.63 -24.09 -9.49
C LEU A 245 -13.02 -24.63 -9.85
N ASN A 246 -13.37 -25.86 -9.45
CA ASN A 246 -14.72 -26.38 -9.67
C ASN A 246 -15.77 -25.70 -8.78
N ALA A 247 -15.40 -25.23 -7.58
CA ALA A 247 -16.30 -24.43 -6.75
C ALA A 247 -16.59 -23.07 -7.40
N ALA A 248 -15.58 -22.41 -7.96
CA ALA A 248 -15.75 -21.15 -8.69
C ALA A 248 -16.41 -21.33 -10.07
N PHE A 249 -16.14 -22.44 -10.74
CA PHE A 249 -16.59 -22.75 -12.11
C PHE A 249 -17.13 -24.19 -12.20
N PRO A 250 -18.35 -24.47 -11.72
CA PRO A 250 -18.88 -25.84 -11.65
C PRO A 250 -18.93 -26.57 -13.01
N ARG A 251 -19.11 -25.82 -14.10
CA ARG A 251 -19.13 -26.36 -15.47
C ARG A 251 -17.75 -26.73 -16.03
N ALA A 252 -16.66 -26.38 -15.33
CA ALA A 252 -15.31 -26.78 -15.74
C ALA A 252 -15.12 -28.31 -15.59
N GLU A 253 -15.76 -28.91 -14.58
CA GLU A 253 -15.75 -30.37 -14.34
C GLU A 253 -14.33 -30.96 -14.29
N LEU A 254 -13.38 -30.23 -13.71
CA LEU A 254 -11.98 -30.65 -13.64
C LEU A 254 -11.84 -31.95 -12.84
N SER A 255 -11.00 -32.85 -13.33
CA SER A 255 -10.69 -34.13 -12.67
C SER A 255 -9.18 -34.32 -12.50
N ALA A 256 -8.79 -35.18 -11.55
CA ALA A 256 -7.37 -35.48 -11.30
C ALA A 256 -6.69 -36.17 -12.50
N LYS A 257 -7.47 -36.87 -13.33
CA LYS A 257 -6.95 -37.62 -14.47
C LYS A 257 -6.54 -36.68 -15.59
N LYS A 258 -5.24 -36.57 -15.87
CA LYS A 258 -4.68 -35.68 -16.89
C LYS A 258 -5.08 -34.22 -16.68
N LEU A 259 -4.86 -33.69 -15.47
CA LEU A 259 -5.21 -32.30 -15.13
C LEU A 259 -4.50 -31.28 -16.03
N GLU A 260 -3.26 -31.58 -16.41
CA GLU A 260 -2.38 -30.75 -17.24
C GLU A 260 -2.92 -30.50 -18.66
N VAL A 261 -3.81 -31.35 -19.18
CA VAL A 261 -4.47 -31.10 -20.48
C VAL A 261 -5.82 -30.39 -20.33
N GLN A 262 -6.35 -30.35 -19.10
CA GLN A 262 -7.63 -29.70 -18.79
C GLN A 262 -7.45 -28.22 -18.46
N VAL A 263 -6.24 -27.77 -18.09
CA VAL A 263 -5.99 -26.39 -17.67
C VAL A 263 -4.89 -25.80 -18.52
N GLU A 264 -5.23 -24.79 -19.32
CA GLU A 264 -4.31 -24.19 -20.29
C GLU A 264 -4.53 -22.69 -20.39
N ILE A 265 -3.46 -21.91 -20.35
CA ILE A 265 -3.50 -20.48 -20.70
C ILE A 265 -3.53 -20.37 -22.21
N THR A 266 -4.64 -19.89 -22.77
CA THR A 266 -4.86 -19.85 -24.22
C THR A 266 -4.54 -18.50 -24.85
N ALA A 267 -4.54 -17.41 -24.07
CA ALA A 267 -4.23 -16.08 -24.57
C ALA A 267 -3.67 -15.15 -23.48
N ARG A 268 -2.87 -14.16 -23.91
CA ARG A 268 -2.36 -13.05 -23.09
C ARG A 268 -2.61 -11.72 -23.77
N PHE A 269 -2.70 -10.66 -22.97
CA PHE A 269 -2.59 -9.28 -23.46
C PHE A 269 -1.12 -8.92 -23.71
N ALA A 270 -0.88 -7.78 -24.37
CA ALA A 270 0.47 -7.27 -24.61
C ALA A 270 1.25 -7.02 -23.31
N SER A 271 0.55 -6.65 -22.23
CA SER A 271 1.11 -6.50 -20.87
C SER A 271 1.67 -7.80 -20.26
N GLY A 272 1.41 -8.95 -20.90
CA GLY A 272 1.72 -10.28 -20.39
C GLY A 272 0.66 -10.88 -19.46
N ARG A 273 -0.31 -10.09 -18.99
CA ARG A 273 -1.45 -10.60 -18.20
C ARG A 273 -2.25 -11.64 -18.98
N VAL A 274 -2.71 -12.67 -18.28
CA VAL A 274 -3.50 -13.75 -18.86
C VAL A 274 -4.87 -13.20 -19.26
N LYS A 275 -5.17 -13.30 -20.55
CA LYS A 275 -6.48 -12.93 -21.10
C LYS A 275 -7.47 -14.06 -20.85
N THR A 276 -7.13 -15.26 -21.28
CA THR A 276 -8.03 -16.42 -21.24
C THR A 276 -7.32 -17.67 -20.74
N VAL A 277 -8.04 -18.45 -19.94
CA VAL A 277 -7.67 -19.79 -19.46
C VAL A 277 -8.78 -20.76 -19.83
N ARG A 278 -8.43 -21.85 -20.49
CA ARG A 278 -9.33 -22.99 -20.69
C ARG A 278 -9.28 -23.88 -19.45
N LEU A 279 -10.45 -24.14 -18.87
CA LEU A 279 -10.65 -25.04 -17.73
C LEU A 279 -11.67 -26.12 -18.11
N GLY A 280 -11.17 -27.30 -18.48
CA GLY A 280 -11.99 -28.40 -18.97
C GLY A 280 -12.80 -27.97 -20.19
N LYS A 281 -14.12 -27.81 -20.00
CA LYS A 281 -15.09 -27.44 -21.04
C LYS A 281 -15.40 -25.94 -21.11
N VAL A 282 -14.90 -25.13 -20.18
CA VAL A 282 -15.19 -23.70 -20.13
C VAL A 282 -13.94 -22.87 -20.39
N GLU A 283 -14.15 -21.64 -20.83
CA GLU A 283 -13.12 -20.60 -20.84
C GLU A 283 -13.45 -19.58 -19.76
N VAL A 284 -12.43 -19.16 -19.03
CA VAL A 284 -12.51 -18.09 -18.02
C VAL A 284 -11.42 -17.07 -18.28
N THR A 285 -11.64 -15.84 -17.81
CA THR A 285 -10.61 -14.81 -17.89
C THR A 285 -9.49 -15.06 -16.88
N GLY A 286 -8.28 -14.55 -17.14
CA GLY A 286 -7.20 -14.59 -16.15
C GLY A 286 -7.55 -13.88 -14.84
N ARG A 287 -8.42 -12.86 -14.89
CA ARG A 287 -8.98 -12.18 -13.70
C ARG A 287 -9.89 -13.07 -12.87
N GLN A 288 -10.80 -13.80 -13.51
CA GLN A 288 -11.64 -14.78 -12.81
C GLN A 288 -10.80 -15.88 -12.18
N PHE A 289 -9.79 -16.37 -12.91
CA PHE A 289 -8.84 -17.36 -12.40
C PHE A 289 -8.05 -16.84 -11.19
N ARG A 290 -7.51 -15.61 -11.29
CA ARG A 290 -6.85 -14.90 -10.19
C ARG A 290 -7.73 -14.86 -8.95
N LYS A 291 -8.99 -14.42 -9.09
CA LYS A 291 -9.94 -14.34 -7.97
C LYS A 291 -10.24 -15.71 -7.35
N ALA A 292 -10.44 -16.74 -8.18
CA ALA A 292 -10.77 -18.09 -7.71
C ALA A 292 -9.67 -18.74 -6.86
N LEU A 293 -8.41 -18.38 -7.12
CA LEU A 293 -7.25 -18.92 -6.41
C LEU A 293 -6.58 -17.93 -5.45
N ASP A 294 -7.13 -16.73 -5.32
CA ASP A 294 -6.58 -15.64 -4.50
C ASP A 294 -5.13 -15.27 -4.89
N LEU A 295 -4.90 -15.11 -6.20
CA LEU A 295 -3.56 -14.80 -6.71
C LEU A 295 -3.25 -13.29 -6.64
N PRO A 296 -1.98 -12.91 -6.41
CA PRO A 296 -1.54 -11.50 -6.40
C PRO A 296 -1.90 -10.72 -7.67
N SER A 297 -1.82 -11.34 -8.84
CA SER A 297 -2.13 -10.70 -10.13
C SER A 297 -2.69 -11.69 -11.16
N ALA A 298 -3.18 -11.15 -12.28
CA ALA A 298 -3.56 -11.93 -13.45
C ALA A 298 -2.38 -12.22 -14.40
N ASN A 299 -1.15 -11.79 -14.06
CA ASN A 299 0.06 -12.12 -14.82
C ASN A 299 0.72 -13.34 -14.19
N PHE A 300 0.30 -14.53 -14.61
CA PHE A 300 0.79 -15.78 -14.04
C PHE A 300 1.16 -16.85 -15.07
N THR A 301 1.91 -17.84 -14.61
CA THR A 301 2.20 -19.11 -15.29
C THR A 301 1.75 -20.27 -14.41
N ILE A 302 1.43 -21.41 -15.02
CA ILE A 302 0.99 -22.61 -14.32
C ILE A 302 1.96 -23.74 -14.65
N GLU A 303 2.49 -24.40 -13.62
CA GLU A 303 3.38 -25.55 -13.75
C GLU A 303 2.83 -26.73 -12.93
N PHE A 304 2.76 -27.91 -13.54
CA PHE A 304 2.32 -29.14 -12.87
C PHE A 304 3.55 -29.92 -12.40
N VAL A 305 3.76 -30.01 -11.08
CA VAL A 305 4.98 -30.56 -10.48
C VAL A 305 4.61 -31.68 -9.51
N GLY A 306 4.77 -32.94 -9.93
CA GLY A 306 4.42 -34.10 -9.09
C GLY A 306 2.94 -34.10 -8.71
N GLU A 307 2.63 -34.09 -7.41
CA GLU A 307 1.24 -34.01 -6.91
C GLU A 307 0.72 -32.58 -6.70
N ASP A 308 1.51 -31.58 -7.09
CA ASP A 308 1.22 -30.18 -6.88
C ASP A 308 1.06 -29.41 -8.21
N VAL A 309 0.41 -28.26 -8.11
CA VAL A 309 0.30 -27.23 -9.14
C VAL A 309 0.92 -25.96 -8.60
N ARG A 310 2.00 -25.50 -9.22
CA ARG A 310 2.64 -24.23 -8.89
C ARG A 310 2.13 -23.14 -9.82
N VAL A 311 1.61 -22.07 -9.23
CA VAL A 311 1.19 -20.87 -9.95
C VAL A 311 2.14 -19.73 -9.59
N SER A 312 2.99 -19.34 -10.53
CA SER A 312 3.92 -18.22 -10.35
C SER A 312 3.33 -16.96 -10.95
N THR A 313 3.35 -15.87 -10.21
CA THR A 313 2.77 -14.58 -10.58
C THR A 313 3.83 -13.49 -10.70
N LYS A 314 3.53 -12.47 -11.49
CA LYS A 314 4.29 -11.22 -11.58
C LYS A 314 3.42 -10.02 -11.25
N GLY A 315 3.91 -9.12 -10.42
CA GLY A 315 3.18 -7.94 -9.95
C GLY A 315 2.07 -8.28 -8.96
N TYR A 316 1.45 -7.22 -8.44
CA TYR A 316 0.42 -7.28 -7.41
C TYR A 316 -0.63 -6.20 -7.67
N GLY A 317 -1.90 -6.62 -7.76
CA GLY A 317 -3.03 -5.72 -8.04
C GLY A 317 -3.58 -5.88 -9.46
N HIS A 318 -4.51 -4.99 -9.83
CA HIS A 318 -5.23 -5.09 -11.09
C HIS A 318 -4.39 -4.70 -12.31
N GLY A 319 -3.39 -3.81 -12.15
CA GLY A 319 -2.44 -3.47 -13.19
C GLY A 319 -2.74 -2.21 -13.99
N VAL A 320 -3.82 -1.49 -13.69
CA VAL A 320 -4.28 -0.34 -14.50
C VAL A 320 -3.84 0.96 -13.83
N GLY A 321 -3.45 1.96 -14.62
CA GLY A 321 -2.99 3.25 -14.12
C GLY A 321 -1.64 3.15 -13.39
N MET A 322 -1.46 3.93 -12.33
CA MET A 322 -0.16 4.08 -11.69
C MET A 322 0.28 2.85 -10.89
N SER A 323 1.51 2.39 -11.14
CA SER A 323 2.17 1.44 -10.24
C SER A 323 2.86 2.18 -9.09
N GLN A 324 2.58 1.81 -7.85
CA GLN A 324 3.18 2.43 -6.67
C GLN A 324 4.69 2.16 -6.57
N TYR A 325 5.11 0.91 -6.80
CA TYR A 325 6.54 0.58 -6.82
C TYR A 325 7.25 1.14 -8.04
N GLY A 326 6.55 1.23 -9.18
CA GLY A 326 7.09 1.87 -10.38
C GLY A 326 7.24 3.38 -10.23
N ALA A 327 6.28 4.07 -9.59
CA ALA A 327 6.39 5.48 -9.22
C ALA A 327 7.59 5.73 -8.31
N ASN A 328 7.81 4.86 -7.32
CA ASN A 328 8.98 4.93 -6.45
C ASN A 328 10.30 4.66 -7.18
N ALA A 329 10.31 3.77 -8.18
CA ALA A 329 11.49 3.56 -9.01
C ALA A 329 11.83 4.80 -9.84
N MET A 330 10.81 5.39 -10.51
CA MET A 330 10.98 6.63 -11.26
C MET A 330 11.46 7.80 -10.37
N ALA A 331 10.92 7.92 -9.16
CA ALA A 331 11.34 8.93 -8.19
C ALA A 331 12.81 8.75 -7.77
N LYS A 332 13.26 7.50 -7.54
CA LYS A 332 14.68 7.19 -7.25
C LYS A 332 15.61 7.54 -8.39
N GLU A 333 15.11 7.52 -9.61
CA GLU A 333 15.83 7.94 -10.82
C GLU A 333 15.74 9.45 -11.07
N GLY A 334 15.08 10.20 -10.20
CA GLY A 334 15.01 11.66 -10.22
C GLY A 334 13.79 12.24 -10.94
N SER A 335 12.79 11.42 -11.30
CA SER A 335 11.52 11.93 -11.83
C SER A 335 10.72 12.65 -10.75
N ASP A 336 10.16 13.82 -11.07
CA ASP A 336 9.18 14.47 -10.20
C ASP A 336 7.80 13.79 -10.30
N TYR A 337 6.91 14.13 -9.36
CA TYR A 337 5.56 13.56 -9.31
C TYR A 337 4.73 13.84 -10.58
N ARG A 338 5.01 14.95 -11.29
CA ARG A 338 4.28 15.31 -12.50
C ARG A 338 4.66 14.37 -13.65
N ALA A 339 5.95 14.13 -13.83
CA ALA A 339 6.48 13.18 -14.80
C ALA A 339 6.00 11.75 -14.50
N ILE A 340 5.97 11.36 -13.22
CA ILE A 340 5.41 10.06 -12.78
C ILE A 340 3.95 9.93 -13.21
N LEU A 341 3.10 10.91 -12.87
CA LEU A 341 1.68 10.87 -13.20
C LEU A 341 1.45 10.87 -14.72
N GLN A 342 2.18 11.68 -15.48
CA GLN A 342 2.06 11.75 -16.94
C GLN A 342 2.55 10.49 -17.66
N HIS A 343 3.48 9.74 -17.05
CA HIS A 343 3.90 8.43 -17.56
C HIS A 343 2.78 7.39 -17.41
N TYR A 344 2.16 7.31 -16.23
CA TYR A 344 1.14 6.30 -15.95
C TYR A 344 -0.26 6.66 -16.44
N TYR A 345 -0.55 7.95 -16.59
CA TYR A 345 -1.81 8.45 -17.10
C TYR A 345 -1.57 9.24 -18.38
N THR A 346 -1.80 8.62 -19.53
CA THR A 346 -1.38 9.18 -20.82
C THR A 346 -2.19 10.44 -21.18
N GLY A 347 -1.50 11.52 -21.50
CA GLY A 347 -2.10 12.76 -22.02
C GLY A 347 -2.85 13.58 -20.97
N ILE A 348 -2.66 13.31 -19.68
CA ILE A 348 -3.28 14.11 -18.62
C ILE A 348 -2.61 15.48 -18.44
N SER A 349 -3.37 16.38 -17.84
CA SER A 349 -2.86 17.62 -17.25
C SER A 349 -2.95 17.54 -15.73
N ILE A 350 -2.08 18.26 -15.03
CA ILE A 350 -2.16 18.44 -13.58
C ILE A 350 -2.60 19.88 -13.33
N GLU A 351 -3.75 20.04 -12.72
CA GLU A 351 -4.40 21.33 -12.48
C GLU A 351 -4.51 21.58 -10.98
N ASN A 352 -4.41 22.85 -10.57
CA ASN A 352 -4.75 23.25 -9.20
C ASN A 352 -6.23 23.65 -9.14
N TRP A 353 -7.00 22.91 -8.33
CA TRP A 353 -8.42 23.13 -8.10
C TRP A 353 -8.71 23.80 -6.75
N GLY A 354 -7.71 24.33 -6.04
CA GLY A 354 -7.87 24.93 -4.70
C GLY A 354 -9.03 25.92 -4.62
N GLU A 355 -9.10 26.90 -5.54
CA GLU A 355 -10.20 27.87 -5.59
C GLU A 355 -11.58 27.26 -5.93
N ARG A 356 -11.62 26.11 -6.61
CA ARG A 356 -12.88 25.40 -6.92
C ARG A 356 -13.40 24.57 -5.74
N LEU A 357 -12.55 24.35 -4.74
CA LEU A 357 -12.83 23.52 -3.56
C LEU A 357 -13.17 24.36 -2.31
N LYS A 358 -13.04 25.69 -2.41
CA LYS A 358 -13.59 26.67 -1.45
C LYS A 358 -15.09 26.83 -1.70
#